data_AF-A0A3C2DVV2-F1
#
_entry.id   AF-A0A3C2DVV2-F1
#
_cell.length_a   1.000
_cell.length_b   1.000
_cell.length_c   1.000
_cell.angle_alpha   90.00
_cell.angle_beta   90.00
_cell.angle_gamma   90.00
#
_symmetry.space_group_name_H-M   'P 1'
#
loop_
_entity.id
_entity.type
_entity.pdbx_description
1 polymer ?
#
loop_
_entity_poly.entity_id
_entity_poly.type
_entity_poly.pdbx_seq_one_letter_code
_entity_poly.pdbx_strand_id
1 'polypeptide(L)'
;VWLPKGRWTDIFTGKIYRGSKTVRIHSELNTMPVFAREGAVIPLSLDEGNSCLNPTVLKFKVYRGNGSFSLYEDDGETNNFKNGDFSITEVTVGETENGIKLYLCGGKEKDYLPLKRQYVFEFADIVSAESVRVASGEEKLDFSLADTGGRVTVSLPPTEIFAPIEVELCGITVLKNKPKREAVREVMTKFNGINNLKSLRYISFEKAKDDAALLSDARLCGNAALRSELLEVLEDLDYTV
;
A
#
# COMPACT_ATOMS: atom_id res chain seq x y z
N VAL A 1 15.30 -6.12 8.96
CA VAL A 1 15.11 -6.30 7.50
C VAL A 1 15.95 -5.27 6.77
N TRP A 2 16.74 -5.66 5.75
CA TRP A 2 17.45 -4.69 4.91
C TRP A 2 16.49 -4.15 3.85
N LEU A 3 16.31 -2.82 3.79
CA LEU A 3 15.52 -2.14 2.77
C LEU A 3 16.46 -1.44 1.79
N PRO A 4 16.45 -1.79 0.49
CA PRO A 4 17.20 -1.07 -0.54
C PRO A 4 16.76 0.39 -0.69
N LYS A 5 17.55 1.20 -1.40
CA LYS A 5 17.23 2.62 -1.65
C LYS A 5 15.79 2.80 -2.18
N GLY A 6 15.08 3.75 -1.58
CA GLY A 6 13.73 4.15 -1.97
C GLY A 6 12.81 4.32 -0.76
N ARG A 7 11.56 4.72 -1.00
CA ARG A 7 10.48 4.67 -0.01
C ARG A 7 9.82 3.29 -0.03
N TRP A 8 9.52 2.75 1.15
CA TRP A 8 8.88 1.46 1.33
C TRP A 8 7.69 1.59 2.27
N THR A 9 6.58 0.94 1.96
CA THR A 9 5.37 0.96 2.76
C THR A 9 5.01 -0.46 3.15
N ASP A 10 4.79 -0.71 4.44
CA ASP A 10 4.24 -1.98 4.91
C ASP A 10 2.82 -2.14 4.36
N ILE A 11 2.56 -3.23 3.62
CA ILE A 11 1.31 -3.39 2.86
C ILE A 11 0.10 -3.61 3.76
N PHE A 12 0.30 -4.02 5.02
CA PHE A 12 -0.74 -4.32 5.98
C PHE A 12 -0.99 -3.15 6.92
N THR A 13 0.08 -2.52 7.42
CA THR A 13 -0.02 -1.46 8.44
C THR A 13 -0.01 -0.05 7.85
N GLY A 14 0.48 0.12 6.62
CA GLY A 14 0.69 1.43 6.01
C GLY A 14 1.86 2.22 6.60
N LYS A 15 2.66 1.64 7.52
CA LYS A 15 3.88 2.25 8.05
C LYS A 15 4.87 2.50 6.91
N ILE A 16 5.45 3.70 6.86
CA ILE A 16 6.36 4.14 5.80
C ILE A 16 7.81 4.12 6.31
N TYR A 17 8.72 3.60 5.50
CA TYR A 17 10.14 3.47 5.80
C TYR A 17 10.97 4.09 4.69
N ARG A 18 12.12 4.65 5.09
CA ARG A 18 13.19 5.03 4.16
C ARG A 18 14.19 3.91 4.06
N GLY A 19 14.50 3.52 2.83
CA GLY A 19 15.49 2.51 2.51
C GLY A 19 16.94 2.96 2.62
N SER A 20 17.83 2.15 2.05
CA SER A 20 19.29 2.21 2.23
C SER A 20 19.76 1.93 3.66
N LYS A 21 18.98 1.16 4.42
CA LYS A 21 19.30 0.79 5.81
C LYS A 21 18.67 -0.54 6.22
N THR A 22 19.24 -1.14 7.26
CA THR A 22 18.57 -2.20 8.01
C THR A 22 17.61 -1.55 9.00
N VAL A 23 16.34 -1.93 8.93
CA VAL A 23 15.29 -1.51 9.88
C VAL A 23 14.94 -2.66 10.82
N ARG A 24 14.63 -2.33 12.07
CA ARG A 24 13.98 -3.24 13.00
C ARG A 24 12.49 -3.24 12.70
N ILE A 25 11.92 -4.43 12.56
CA ILE A 25 10.48 -4.59 12.32
C ILE A 25 9.87 -5.34 13.48
N HIS A 26 8.81 -4.80 14.07
CA HIS A 26 8.02 -5.54 15.04
C HIS A 26 6.92 -6.30 14.30
N SER A 27 6.95 -7.62 14.41
CA SER A 27 5.96 -8.52 13.81
C SER A 27 5.41 -9.43 14.90
N GLU A 28 4.09 -9.57 14.96
CA GLU A 28 3.43 -10.55 15.83
C GLU A 28 3.50 -11.93 15.20
N LEU A 29 3.17 -12.98 15.97
CA LEU A 29 3.19 -14.36 15.48
C LEU A 29 2.29 -14.57 14.25
N ASN A 30 1.19 -13.82 14.16
CA ASN A 30 0.20 -13.93 13.10
C ASN A 30 0.41 -12.91 11.97
N THR A 31 1.52 -12.16 11.96
CA THR A 31 1.82 -11.19 10.92
C THR A 31 3.18 -11.46 10.29
N MET A 32 3.33 -11.06 9.02
CA MET A 32 4.60 -11.17 8.29
C MET A 32 4.97 -9.80 7.73
N PRO A 33 6.24 -9.38 7.83
CA PRO A 33 6.67 -8.09 7.33
C PRO A 33 6.77 -8.11 5.80
N VAL A 34 5.83 -7.46 5.12
CA VAL A 34 5.79 -7.37 3.65
C VAL A 34 5.71 -5.90 3.26
N PHE A 35 6.61 -5.47 2.38
CA PHE A 35 6.78 -4.08 2.00
C PHE A 35 6.61 -3.88 0.51
N ALA A 36 5.78 -2.90 0.13
CA ALA A 36 5.70 -2.37 -1.21
C ALA A 36 6.70 -1.23 -1.39
N ARG A 37 7.47 -1.27 -2.47
CA ARG A 37 8.32 -0.15 -2.88
C ARG A 37 7.46 0.97 -3.48
N GLU A 38 7.90 2.22 -3.38
CA GLU A 38 7.31 3.31 -4.18
C GLU A 38 7.19 2.93 -5.66
N GLY A 39 6.07 3.28 -6.30
CA GLY A 39 5.73 2.86 -7.66
C GLY A 39 5.25 1.42 -7.81
N ALA A 40 5.07 0.67 -6.71
CA ALA A 40 4.52 -0.68 -6.79
C ALA A 40 3.05 -0.67 -7.22
N VAL A 41 2.70 -1.63 -8.07
CA VAL A 41 1.33 -1.94 -8.49
C VAL A 41 1.09 -3.41 -8.18
N ILE A 42 0.09 -3.70 -7.34
CA ILE A 42 -0.21 -5.06 -6.89
C ILE A 42 -1.63 -5.42 -7.36
N PRO A 43 -1.80 -6.35 -8.32
CA PRO A 43 -3.11 -6.84 -8.71
C PRO A 43 -3.67 -7.81 -7.66
N LEU A 44 -4.97 -7.73 -7.42
CA LEU A 44 -5.74 -8.56 -6.50
C LEU A 44 -7.11 -8.85 -7.11
N SER A 45 -7.53 -10.11 -7.09
CA SER A 45 -8.91 -10.47 -7.42
C SER A 45 -9.84 -10.06 -6.27
N LEU A 46 -11.00 -9.49 -6.61
CA LEU A 46 -12.10 -9.28 -5.68
C LEU A 46 -13.29 -10.20 -5.96
N ASP A 47 -13.14 -11.15 -6.89
CA ASP A 47 -14.17 -12.16 -7.14
C ASP A 47 -14.36 -13.03 -5.88
N GLU A 48 -15.60 -13.42 -5.60
CA GLU A 48 -15.91 -14.28 -4.47
C GLU A 48 -15.46 -15.72 -4.70
N GLY A 49 -15.10 -16.41 -3.61
CA GLY A 49 -14.71 -17.82 -3.62
C GLY A 49 -13.21 -18.05 -3.86
N ASN A 50 -12.87 -19.28 -4.20
CA ASN A 50 -11.50 -19.71 -4.44
C ASN A 50 -11.36 -20.18 -5.90
N SER A 51 -11.37 -19.23 -6.82
CA SER A 51 -11.27 -19.46 -8.25
C SER A 51 -9.84 -19.24 -8.74
N CYS A 52 -9.44 -20.00 -9.77
CA CYS A 52 -8.21 -19.78 -10.52
C CYS A 52 -8.45 -19.11 -11.87
N LEU A 53 -9.71 -18.75 -12.17
CA LEU A 53 -10.08 -18.06 -13.41
C LEU A 53 -9.60 -16.60 -13.39
N ASN A 54 -9.42 -16.04 -14.59
CA ASN A 54 -9.11 -14.62 -14.75
C ASN A 54 -10.25 -13.76 -14.16
N PRO A 55 -9.93 -12.74 -13.34
CA PRO A 55 -10.93 -12.11 -12.48
C PRO A 55 -11.87 -11.18 -13.26
N THR A 56 -13.14 -11.16 -12.85
CA THR A 56 -14.15 -10.22 -13.35
C THR A 56 -14.12 -8.87 -12.61
N VAL A 57 -13.66 -8.87 -11.36
CA VAL A 57 -13.38 -7.68 -10.56
C VAL A 57 -11.89 -7.67 -10.19
N LEU A 58 -11.13 -6.76 -10.80
CA LEU A 58 -9.69 -6.65 -10.60
C LEU A 58 -9.36 -5.36 -9.84
N LYS A 59 -8.76 -5.53 -8.67
CA LYS A 59 -8.23 -4.43 -7.88
C LYS A 59 -6.73 -4.27 -8.09
N PHE A 60 -6.28 -3.06 -8.35
CA PHE A 60 -4.87 -2.68 -8.25
C PHE A 60 -4.65 -1.88 -6.97
N LYS A 61 -3.81 -2.39 -6.07
CA LYS A 61 -3.27 -1.62 -4.96
C LYS A 61 -2.02 -0.89 -5.44
N VAL A 62 -2.08 0.44 -5.49
CA VAL A 62 -1.11 1.32 -6.15
C VAL A 62 -0.41 2.16 -5.10
N TYR A 63 0.92 2.24 -5.17
CA TYR A 63 1.75 3.07 -4.30
C TYR A 63 2.40 4.17 -5.13
N ARG A 64 2.35 5.42 -4.68
CA ARG A 64 2.92 6.53 -5.44
C ARG A 64 4.43 6.38 -5.64
N GLY A 65 4.91 6.94 -6.74
CA GLY A 65 6.27 6.79 -7.25
C GLY A 65 6.23 6.42 -8.73
N ASN A 66 7.38 6.13 -9.31
CA ASN A 66 7.50 5.72 -10.70
C ASN A 66 7.72 4.21 -10.78
N GLY A 67 6.85 3.51 -11.49
CA GLY A 67 6.93 2.06 -11.63
C GLY A 67 6.01 1.50 -12.70
N SER A 68 6.15 0.20 -12.94
CA SER A 68 5.32 -0.53 -13.89
C SER A 68 5.12 -1.98 -13.45
N PHE A 69 4.06 -2.59 -13.97
CA PHE A 69 3.71 -3.98 -13.76
C PHE A 69 3.07 -4.55 -15.04
N SER A 70 3.52 -5.74 -15.44
CA SER A 70 2.95 -6.48 -16.58
C SER A 70 2.00 -7.55 -16.04
N LEU A 71 0.68 -7.32 -16.19
CA LEU A 71 -0.33 -8.32 -15.84
C LEU A 71 -0.38 -9.39 -16.93
N TYR A 72 0.15 -10.56 -16.59
CA TYR A 72 0.11 -11.75 -17.43
C TYR A 72 -1.14 -12.58 -17.11
N GLU A 73 -1.88 -12.97 -18.15
CA GLU A 73 -3.09 -13.79 -18.05
C GLU A 73 -3.09 -14.87 -19.16
N ASP A 74 -3.34 -16.13 -18.81
CA ASP A 74 -3.53 -17.25 -19.73
C ASP A 74 -4.76 -18.10 -19.31
N ASP A 75 -4.91 -19.29 -19.89
CA ASP A 75 -6.03 -20.19 -19.57
C ASP A 75 -5.90 -20.90 -18.20
N GLY A 76 -4.71 -20.88 -17.58
CA GLY A 76 -4.42 -21.56 -16.31
C GLY A 76 -4.49 -23.09 -16.34
N GLU A 77 -4.75 -23.72 -17.48
CA GLU A 77 -5.05 -25.16 -17.59
C GLU A 77 -4.10 -25.89 -18.55
N THR A 78 -3.71 -25.27 -19.65
CA THR A 78 -2.98 -25.92 -20.73
C THR A 78 -1.53 -25.45 -20.83
N ASN A 79 -0.78 -26.03 -21.78
CA ASN A 79 0.57 -25.59 -22.11
C ASN A 79 0.60 -24.57 -23.27
N ASN A 80 -0.55 -24.03 -23.69
CA ASN A 80 -0.62 -23.16 -24.86
C ASN A 80 0.17 -21.85 -24.69
N PHE A 81 0.42 -21.41 -23.45
CA PHE A 81 1.31 -20.30 -23.15
C PHE A 81 2.71 -20.46 -23.78
N LYS A 82 3.21 -21.69 -23.94
CA LYS A 82 4.50 -21.98 -24.60
C LYS A 82 4.49 -21.62 -26.09
N ASN A 83 3.31 -21.57 -26.70
CA ASN A 83 3.08 -21.18 -28.08
C ASN A 83 2.69 -19.70 -28.21
N GLY A 84 2.77 -18.91 -27.13
CA GLY A 84 2.40 -17.49 -27.12
C GLY A 84 0.91 -17.24 -26.86
N ASP A 85 0.17 -18.25 -26.37
CA ASP A 85 -1.23 -18.08 -26.00
C ASP A 85 -1.36 -17.51 -24.58
N PHE A 86 -1.14 -16.20 -24.47
CA PHE A 86 -1.34 -15.42 -23.26
C PHE A 86 -1.70 -13.98 -23.64
N SER A 87 -2.12 -13.21 -22.66
CA SER A 87 -2.35 -11.77 -22.74
C SER A 87 -1.46 -11.04 -21.74
N ILE A 88 -0.94 -9.89 -22.12
CA ILE A 88 -0.18 -9.00 -21.23
C ILE A 88 -0.80 -7.62 -21.27
N THR A 89 -1.24 -7.14 -20.12
CA THR A 89 -1.72 -5.78 -19.91
C THR A 89 -0.68 -5.01 -19.10
N GLU A 90 -0.17 -3.93 -19.66
CA GLU A 90 0.83 -3.08 -19.01
C GLU A 90 0.15 -2.05 -18.12
N VAL A 91 0.63 -1.94 -16.88
CA VAL A 91 0.19 -0.93 -15.91
C VAL A 91 1.39 -0.10 -15.52
N THR A 92 1.28 1.21 -15.68
CA THR A 92 2.32 2.16 -15.33
C THR A 92 1.80 3.16 -14.32
N VAL A 93 2.66 3.57 -13.41
CA VAL A 93 2.37 4.60 -12.42
C VAL A 93 3.49 5.63 -12.44
N GLY A 94 3.11 6.90 -12.42
CA GLY A 94 4.03 8.03 -12.38
C GLY A 94 3.60 9.05 -11.33
N GLU A 95 4.55 9.49 -10.52
CA GLU A 95 4.35 10.61 -9.60
C GLU A 95 4.50 11.92 -10.39
N THR A 96 3.54 12.84 -10.25
CA THR A 96 3.59 14.17 -10.85
C THR A 96 3.94 15.21 -9.78
N GLU A 97 4.15 16.47 -10.17
CA GLU A 97 4.50 17.53 -9.21
C GLU A 97 3.49 17.68 -8.06
N ASN A 98 2.21 17.44 -8.33
CA ASN A 98 1.12 17.59 -7.35
C ASN A 98 0.15 16.39 -7.34
N GLY A 99 0.60 15.21 -7.71
CA GLY A 99 -0.32 14.11 -7.99
C GLY A 99 0.30 12.79 -8.38
N ILE A 100 -0.56 11.93 -8.91
CA ILE A 100 -0.19 10.62 -9.45
C ILE A 100 -1.02 10.34 -10.69
N LYS A 101 -0.38 9.72 -11.69
CA LYS A 101 -1.04 9.22 -12.89
C LYS A 101 -0.81 7.72 -12.99
N LEU A 102 -1.87 6.97 -13.19
CA LEU A 102 -1.86 5.55 -13.52
C LEU A 102 -2.38 5.38 -14.95
N TYR A 103 -1.71 4.52 -15.71
CA TYR A 103 -2.12 4.18 -17.07
C TYR A 103 -2.06 2.67 -17.28
N LEU A 104 -3.16 2.10 -17.74
CA LEU A 104 -3.34 0.70 -18.05
C LEU A 104 -3.64 0.56 -19.55
N CYS A 105 -2.88 -0.27 -20.26
CA CYS A 105 -3.08 -0.48 -21.70
C CYS A 105 -2.55 -1.83 -22.18
N GLY A 106 -2.98 -2.25 -23.37
CA GLY A 106 -2.54 -3.48 -23.99
C GLY A 106 -3.55 -4.61 -23.76
N GLY A 107 -3.04 -5.84 -23.63
CA GLY A 107 -3.84 -7.05 -23.64
C GLY A 107 -4.26 -7.46 -25.05
N LYS A 108 -4.52 -8.75 -25.23
CA LYS A 108 -5.10 -9.33 -26.45
C LYS A 108 -6.38 -10.06 -26.11
N GLU A 109 -7.33 -10.02 -27.03
CA GLU A 109 -8.55 -10.81 -26.91
C GLU A 109 -8.24 -12.30 -26.89
N LYS A 110 -8.85 -12.98 -25.90
CA LYS A 110 -8.68 -14.39 -25.59
C LYS A 110 -9.96 -14.92 -24.97
N ASP A 111 -10.35 -16.14 -25.33
CA ASP A 111 -11.61 -16.74 -24.90
C ASP A 111 -11.67 -17.02 -23.38
N TYR A 112 -10.51 -17.08 -22.72
CA TYR A 112 -10.37 -17.25 -21.26
C TYR A 112 -10.35 -15.92 -20.47
N LEU A 113 -10.43 -14.78 -21.15
CA LEU A 113 -10.54 -13.48 -20.50
C LEU A 113 -12.01 -13.03 -20.49
N PRO A 114 -12.46 -12.35 -19.42
CA PRO A 114 -13.78 -11.76 -19.41
C PRO A 114 -13.86 -10.62 -20.44
N LEU A 115 -14.98 -10.52 -21.18
CA LEU A 115 -15.20 -9.42 -22.13
C LEU A 115 -15.19 -8.05 -21.42
N LYS A 116 -15.83 -8.00 -20.26
CA LYS A 116 -15.88 -6.81 -19.40
C LYS A 116 -15.36 -7.11 -18.01
N ARG A 117 -14.62 -6.16 -17.45
CA ARG A 117 -14.04 -6.24 -16.11
C ARG A 117 -14.34 -4.96 -15.34
N GLN A 118 -14.66 -5.13 -14.07
CA GLN A 118 -14.70 -4.01 -13.13
C GLN A 118 -13.27 -3.74 -12.64
N TYR A 119 -12.81 -2.49 -12.78
CA TYR A 119 -11.50 -2.07 -12.28
C TYR A 119 -11.63 -1.26 -11.01
N VAL A 120 -10.82 -1.59 -10.01
CA VAL A 120 -10.72 -0.86 -8.75
C VAL A 120 -9.28 -0.43 -8.54
N PHE A 121 -9.01 0.86 -8.40
CA PHE A 121 -7.69 1.40 -8.12
C PHE A 121 -7.65 1.95 -6.69
N GLU A 122 -6.98 1.23 -5.78
CA GLU A 122 -6.76 1.65 -4.39
C GLU A 122 -5.39 2.32 -4.28
N PHE A 123 -5.36 3.64 -4.07
CA PHE A 123 -4.12 4.39 -3.89
C PHE A 123 -3.67 4.30 -2.42
N ALA A 124 -2.86 3.29 -2.12
CA ALA A 124 -2.58 2.80 -0.77
C ALA A 124 -1.91 3.82 0.17
N ASP A 125 -1.25 4.83 -0.39
CA ASP A 125 -0.57 5.90 0.35
C ASP A 125 -1.11 7.31 0.04
N ILE A 126 -2.34 7.41 -0.50
CA ILE A 126 -3.05 8.67 -0.73
C ILE A 126 -4.34 8.70 0.10
N VAL A 127 -4.44 9.72 0.96
CA VAL A 127 -5.56 9.92 1.90
C VAL A 127 -6.70 10.70 1.24
N SER A 128 -6.38 11.71 0.44
CA SER A 128 -7.36 12.51 -0.30
C SER A 128 -6.74 13.09 -1.57
N ALA A 129 -7.60 13.53 -2.49
CA ALA A 129 -7.23 14.26 -3.71
C ALA A 129 -8.25 15.39 -3.93
N GLU A 130 -7.80 16.56 -4.38
CA GLU A 130 -8.67 17.67 -4.75
C GLU A 130 -9.47 17.38 -6.02
N SER A 131 -8.88 16.63 -6.95
CA SER A 131 -9.58 16.18 -8.17
C SER A 131 -9.11 14.81 -8.62
N VAL A 132 -10.05 14.08 -9.22
CA VAL A 132 -9.83 12.75 -9.83
C VAL A 132 -10.40 12.77 -11.24
N ARG A 133 -9.63 12.28 -12.21
CA ARG A 133 -10.04 12.11 -13.59
C ARG A 133 -9.80 10.67 -14.03
N VAL A 134 -10.74 10.13 -14.79
CA VAL A 134 -10.66 8.81 -15.40
C VAL A 134 -11.05 8.92 -16.86
N ALA A 135 -10.22 8.39 -17.76
CA ALA A 135 -10.42 8.50 -19.20
C ALA A 135 -9.91 7.27 -19.96
N SER A 136 -10.44 7.06 -21.16
CA SER A 136 -9.92 6.15 -22.20
C SER A 136 -9.66 6.96 -23.46
N GLY A 137 -8.40 7.27 -23.72
CA GLY A 137 -8.05 8.23 -24.78
C GLY A 137 -8.65 9.61 -24.50
N GLU A 138 -9.51 10.09 -25.39
CA GLU A 138 -10.21 11.38 -25.24
C GLU A 138 -11.56 11.25 -24.50
N GLU A 139 -12.05 10.04 -24.29
CA GLU A 139 -13.35 9.79 -23.67
C GLU A 139 -13.24 9.77 -22.14
N LYS A 140 -14.07 10.55 -21.46
CA LYS A 140 -14.18 10.50 -19.99
C LYS A 140 -14.98 9.28 -19.58
N LEU A 141 -14.46 8.50 -18.64
CA LEU A 141 -15.14 7.32 -18.09
C LEU A 141 -15.90 7.67 -16.81
N ASP A 142 -17.02 6.98 -16.59
CA ASP A 142 -17.75 7.01 -15.32
C ASP A 142 -16.98 6.26 -14.24
N PHE A 143 -17.00 6.80 -13.02
CA PHE A 143 -16.37 6.18 -11.85
C PHE A 143 -17.06 6.61 -10.55
N SER A 144 -16.83 5.84 -9.50
CA SER A 144 -17.18 6.20 -8.13
C SER A 144 -15.93 6.30 -7.26
N LEU A 145 -15.98 7.18 -6.27
CA LEU A 145 -14.96 7.28 -5.22
C LEU A 145 -15.47 6.59 -3.97
N ALA A 146 -14.63 5.73 -3.40
CA ALA A 146 -14.84 5.12 -2.10
C ALA A 146 -13.68 5.45 -1.17
N ASP A 147 -13.98 5.52 0.12
CA ASP A 147 -12.96 5.54 1.17
C ASP A 147 -12.76 4.12 1.70
N THR A 148 -11.64 3.50 1.38
CA THR A 148 -11.27 2.16 1.88
C THR A 148 -10.16 2.30 2.92
N GLY A 149 -10.52 2.46 4.20
CA GLY A 149 -9.55 2.56 5.28
C GLY A 149 -8.80 3.90 5.33
N GLY A 150 -9.44 4.99 4.93
CA GLY A 150 -8.86 6.33 4.85
C GLY A 150 -8.00 6.52 3.60
N ARG A 151 -8.34 5.87 2.48
CA ARG A 151 -7.56 5.87 1.23
C ARG A 151 -8.46 6.14 0.04
N VAL A 152 -7.93 6.86 -0.95
CA VAL A 152 -8.63 7.13 -2.20
C VAL A 152 -8.73 5.84 -3.00
N THR A 153 -9.96 5.37 -3.23
CA THR A 153 -10.27 4.25 -4.10
C THR A 153 -11.15 4.70 -5.25
N VAL A 154 -10.72 4.44 -6.49
CA VAL A 154 -11.46 4.74 -7.72
C VAL A 154 -12.03 3.43 -8.28
N SER A 155 -13.34 3.32 -8.41
CA SER A 155 -13.99 2.15 -9.02
C SER A 155 -14.66 2.54 -10.33
N LEU A 156 -14.31 1.84 -11.40
CA LEU A 156 -14.99 1.93 -12.69
C LEU A 156 -16.09 0.86 -12.74
N PRO A 157 -17.19 1.07 -13.49
CA PRO A 157 -18.13 0.00 -13.81
C PRO A 157 -17.46 -1.07 -14.71
N PRO A 158 -18.14 -2.20 -15.00
CA PRO A 158 -17.64 -3.17 -15.99
C PRO A 158 -17.34 -2.52 -17.34
N THR A 159 -16.06 -2.51 -17.72
CA THR A 159 -15.53 -1.88 -18.93
C THR A 159 -14.83 -2.91 -19.81
N GLU A 160 -14.76 -2.65 -21.11
CA GLU A 160 -14.05 -3.51 -22.07
C GLU A 160 -12.58 -3.64 -21.68
N ILE A 161 -12.06 -4.86 -21.59
CA ILE A 161 -10.75 -5.12 -20.95
C ILE A 161 -9.53 -4.59 -21.73
N PHE A 162 -9.71 -4.23 -23.00
CA PHE A 162 -8.64 -3.75 -23.89
C PHE A 162 -8.65 -2.23 -24.09
N ALA A 163 -9.68 -1.54 -23.58
CA ALA A 163 -9.71 -0.10 -23.62
C ALA A 163 -8.60 0.45 -22.70
N PRO A 164 -7.75 1.38 -23.16
CA PRO A 164 -6.76 2.00 -22.29
C PRO A 164 -7.48 2.76 -21.17
N ILE A 165 -6.97 2.68 -19.95
CA ILE A 165 -7.53 3.40 -18.81
C ILE A 165 -6.44 4.31 -18.24
N GLU A 166 -6.75 5.59 -18.17
CA GLU A 166 -5.96 6.60 -17.49
C GLU A 166 -6.69 7.06 -16.23
N VAL A 167 -5.99 7.07 -15.10
CA VAL A 167 -6.47 7.62 -13.83
C VAL A 167 -5.48 8.67 -13.36
N GLU A 168 -5.94 9.90 -13.14
CA GLU A 168 -5.13 11.02 -12.66
C GLU A 168 -5.73 11.59 -11.38
N LEU A 169 -4.91 11.68 -10.32
CA LEU A 169 -5.25 12.35 -9.06
C LEU A 169 -4.36 13.58 -8.91
N CYS A 170 -4.97 14.73 -8.65
CA CYS A 170 -4.26 16.01 -8.45
C CYS A 170 -4.63 16.63 -7.10
N GLY A 171 -3.69 17.38 -6.52
CA GLY A 171 -3.85 17.96 -5.17
C GLY A 171 -3.92 16.88 -4.11
N ILE A 172 -2.98 15.94 -4.14
CA ILE A 172 -3.02 14.75 -3.28
C ILE A 172 -2.50 15.06 -1.87
N THR A 173 -3.20 14.54 -0.86
CA THR A 173 -2.67 14.43 0.50
C THR A 173 -2.15 13.02 0.72
N VAL A 174 -0.85 12.88 0.93
CA VAL A 174 -0.21 11.58 1.13
C VAL A 174 -0.34 11.10 2.57
N LEU A 175 -0.36 9.78 2.74
CA LEU A 175 -0.25 9.15 4.05
C LEU A 175 1.08 9.49 4.70
N LYS A 176 1.04 9.80 5.99
CA LYS A 176 2.23 10.05 6.81
C LYS A 176 2.22 9.12 8.02
N ASN A 177 3.41 8.74 8.48
CA ASN A 177 3.51 8.08 9.77
C ASN A 177 3.02 9.02 10.87
N LYS A 178 2.26 8.46 11.83
CA LYS A 178 1.80 9.19 13.01
C LYS A 178 3.00 9.80 13.74
N PRO A 179 2.92 11.05 14.24
CA PRO A 179 4.01 11.65 15.00
C PRO A 179 4.54 10.71 16.08
N LYS A 180 5.86 10.67 16.29
CA LYS A 180 6.52 9.71 17.20
C LYS A 180 5.83 9.57 18.56
N ARG A 181 5.46 10.69 19.19
CA ARG A 181 4.76 10.69 20.49
C ARG A 181 3.40 9.98 20.43
N GLU A 182 2.64 10.19 19.36
CA GLU A 182 1.36 9.53 19.15
C GLU A 182 1.56 8.03 18.90
N ALA A 183 2.53 7.67 18.05
CA ALA A 183 2.85 6.27 17.78
C ALA A 183 3.31 5.54 19.05
N VAL A 184 4.16 6.16 19.89
CA VAL A 184 4.55 5.61 21.20
C VAL A 184 3.34 5.41 22.11
N ARG A 185 2.41 6.38 22.17
CA ARG A 185 1.18 6.24 22.97
C ARG A 185 0.33 5.07 22.50
N GLU A 186 0.21 4.87 21.18
CA GLU A 186 -0.53 3.75 20.61
C GLU A 186 0.09 2.40 20.99
N VAL A 187 1.41 2.25 20.84
CA VAL A 187 2.16 1.06 21.28
C VAL A 187 1.91 0.77 22.76
N MET A 188 2.00 1.79 23.60
CA MET A 188 1.76 1.66 25.05
C MET A 188 0.32 1.27 25.40
N THR A 189 -0.65 1.68 24.58
CA THR A 189 -2.08 1.37 24.77
C THR A 189 -2.38 -0.07 24.38
N LYS A 190 -1.81 -0.55 23.26
CA LYS A 190 -1.99 -1.91 22.76
C LYS A 190 -1.29 -2.97 23.61
N PHE A 191 -0.16 -2.62 24.22
CA PHE A 191 0.60 -3.55 25.04
C PHE A 191 -0.29 -4.14 26.14
N ASN A 192 -0.43 -5.46 26.23
CA ASN A 192 -1.20 -6.13 27.29
C ASN A 192 -0.24 -6.57 28.43
N GLY A 193 -0.36 -5.94 29.60
CA GLY A 193 0.54 -6.13 30.73
C GLY A 193 -0.03 -5.57 32.04
N ILE A 194 0.66 -5.79 33.16
CA ILE A 194 0.21 -5.38 34.51
C ILE A 194 -0.04 -3.87 34.54
N ASN A 195 -1.29 -3.45 34.79
CA ASN A 195 -1.75 -2.07 34.67
C ASN A 195 -0.90 -1.06 35.48
N ASN A 196 -0.39 -1.43 36.65
CA ASN A 196 0.44 -0.54 37.49
C ASN A 196 1.84 -0.27 36.90
N LEU A 197 2.41 -1.22 36.14
CA LEU A 197 3.69 -1.02 35.44
C LEU A 197 3.49 -0.23 34.15
N LYS A 198 2.33 -0.38 33.49
CA LYS A 198 1.95 0.46 32.35
C LYS A 198 1.83 1.92 32.73
N SER A 199 1.13 2.23 33.83
CA SER A 199 0.90 3.62 34.25
C SER A 199 2.20 4.33 34.63
N LEU A 200 3.08 3.71 35.42
CA LEU A 200 4.38 4.29 35.79
C LEU A 200 5.28 4.57 34.58
N ARG A 201 5.28 3.67 33.59
CA ARG A 201 6.11 3.81 32.39
C ARG A 201 5.49 4.77 31.36
N TYR A 202 4.17 4.78 31.25
CA TYR A 202 3.44 5.78 30.46
C TYR A 202 3.74 7.19 30.98
N ILE A 203 3.78 7.38 32.30
CA ILE A 203 4.16 8.65 32.93
C ILE A 203 5.60 9.07 32.56
N SER A 204 6.55 8.14 32.44
CA SER A 204 7.92 8.50 32.03
C SER A 204 7.98 8.95 30.57
N PHE A 205 7.31 8.24 29.67
CA PHE A 205 7.20 8.62 28.26
C PHE A 205 6.44 9.95 28.06
N GLU A 206 5.39 10.22 28.83
CA GLU A 206 4.73 11.54 28.77
C GLU A 206 5.62 12.69 29.24
N LYS A 207 6.44 12.44 30.26
CA LYS A 207 7.38 13.43 30.81
C LYS A 207 8.64 13.63 29.98
N ALA A 208 8.90 12.76 29.01
CA ALA A 208 10.04 12.92 28.10
C ALA A 208 9.95 14.26 27.37
N LYS A 209 11.03 15.04 27.42
CA LYS A 209 11.08 16.40 26.86
C LYS A 209 11.23 16.41 25.33
N ASP A 210 11.95 15.42 24.80
CA ASP A 210 12.29 15.30 23.39
C ASP A 210 12.35 13.82 22.95
N ASP A 211 12.59 13.62 21.66
CA ASP A 211 12.73 12.29 21.04
C ASP A 211 13.91 11.49 21.61
N ALA A 212 14.98 12.15 22.05
CA ALA A 212 16.16 11.49 22.59
C ALA A 212 15.86 10.88 23.97
N ALA A 213 15.11 11.60 24.80
CA ALA A 213 14.60 11.10 26.07
C ALA A 213 13.65 9.90 25.87
N LEU A 214 12.71 9.99 24.92
CA LEU A 214 11.83 8.86 24.56
C LEU A 214 12.63 7.63 24.14
N LEU A 215 13.66 7.83 23.31
CA LEU A 215 14.51 6.74 22.82
C LEU A 215 15.33 6.10 23.95
N SER A 216 15.88 6.90 24.86
CA SER A 216 16.58 6.40 26.05
C SER A 216 15.66 5.51 26.90
N ASP A 217 14.46 5.98 27.21
CA ASP A 217 13.47 5.22 27.98
C ASP A 217 13.05 3.92 27.28
N ALA A 218 12.87 3.97 25.95
CA ALA A 218 12.55 2.78 25.16
C ALA A 218 13.67 1.72 25.23
N ARG A 219 14.94 2.13 25.16
CA ARG A 219 16.09 1.21 25.27
C ARG A 219 16.18 0.53 26.64
N LEU A 220 15.79 1.24 27.70
CA LEU A 220 15.70 0.70 29.06
C LEU A 220 14.44 -0.17 29.28
N CYS A 221 13.62 -0.38 28.26
CA CYS A 221 12.44 -1.23 28.34
C CYS A 221 12.82 -2.70 28.59
N GLY A 222 12.42 -3.24 29.74
CA GLY A 222 12.74 -4.61 30.15
C GLY A 222 11.94 -5.68 29.40
N ASN A 223 10.75 -5.33 28.90
CA ASN A 223 9.96 -6.24 28.06
C ASN A 223 10.48 -6.18 26.61
N ALA A 224 10.94 -7.31 26.09
CA ALA A 224 11.60 -7.38 24.78
C ALA A 224 10.65 -7.04 23.61
N ALA A 225 9.39 -7.48 23.67
CA ALA A 225 8.40 -7.22 22.62
C ALA A 225 8.07 -5.72 22.55
N LEU A 226 7.72 -5.13 23.70
CA LEU A 226 7.44 -3.70 23.82
C LEU A 226 8.66 -2.85 23.42
N ARG A 227 9.87 -3.24 23.86
CA ARG A 227 11.11 -2.58 23.46
C ARG A 227 11.29 -2.60 21.94
N SER A 228 11.05 -3.73 21.30
CA SER A 228 11.22 -3.87 19.85
C SER A 228 10.29 -2.94 19.08
N GLU A 229 9.02 -2.87 19.46
CA GLU A 229 8.02 -2.01 18.81
C GLU A 229 8.31 -0.52 19.03
N LEU A 230 8.67 -0.14 20.26
CA LEU A 230 9.05 1.25 20.55
C LEU A 230 10.28 1.71 19.75
N LEU A 231 11.27 0.83 19.58
CA LEU A 231 12.48 1.17 18.82
C LEU A 231 12.20 1.27 17.31
N GLU A 232 11.34 0.41 16.74
CA GLU A 232 10.90 0.55 15.35
C GLU A 232 10.27 1.93 15.11
N VAL A 233 9.35 2.33 15.99
CA VAL A 233 8.69 3.64 15.91
C VAL A 233 9.70 4.79 16.01
N LEU A 234 10.59 4.76 16.99
CA LEU A 234 11.45 5.91 17.29
C LEU A 234 12.65 6.06 16.35
N GLU A 235 13.18 4.96 15.81
CA GLU A 235 14.42 4.94 15.01
C GLU A 235 14.17 4.68 13.52
N ASP A 236 13.16 3.89 13.16
CA ASP A 236 13.12 3.26 11.83
C ASP A 236 12.08 3.83 10.85
N LEU A 237 10.97 4.35 11.35
CA LEU A 237 9.93 4.99 10.53
C LEU A 237 10.40 6.30 9.88
N ASP A 238 9.92 6.58 8.65
CA ASP A 238 10.17 7.86 7.98
C ASP A 238 9.13 8.92 8.35
N TYR A 239 9.57 10.03 8.93
CA TYR A 239 8.73 11.14 9.36
C TYR A 239 8.85 12.39 8.48
N THR A 240 9.65 12.31 7.42
CA THR A 240 9.98 13.45 6.55
C THR A 240 9.11 13.55 5.30
N VAL A 241 8.19 12.60 5.16
CA VAL A 241 7.31 12.42 4.00
C VAL A 241 6.03 13.22 4.18
#